data_AF-A0A318D596-F1
#
_entry.id   AF-A0A318D596-F1
#
_cell.length_a   1.000
_cell.length_b   1.000
_cell.length_c   1.000
_cell.angle_alpha   90.00
_cell.angle_beta   90.00
_cell.angle_gamma   90.00
#
_symmetry.space_group_name_H-M   'P 1'
#
loop_
_entity.id
_entity.type
_entity.pdbx_description
1 polymer ?
#
loop_
_entity_poly.entity_id
_entity_poly.type
_entity_poly.pdbx_seq_one_letter_code
_entity_poly.pdbx_strand_id
1 'polypeptide(L)'
;MEYKKPGQLYFRNEELLLYFDRNIDACFVSKIYDTSFNELFKSLGIVDSVRVVKKIPENDKYIVIHKPNKGTENDKHKRGLNGFDPDIEVDGLEYALTHPTIEKSAFVWNRIAIANTDYICGVVESSTRKKFENSKREKQTSQKFGRLLIDTRWLPDRQGTFHKPGKLEPDDLPDSFTRNEKLIDQLEMQKDDVAKLAKKVGISQDTLGLARKLESQPPEVRKKIELLLQKQDRKQPEFPQGSSADPERRQERLAQQINEAPEKKYGRRNRSVRTTKETIDSDLWLRNKYTNSAGQMICQICKKEMPFRKRDSEYYFDAVEALSRDHFTREHEAQFLALCPLCAAKYKEFVKHDEEVMESLKNALMNSKDAEVSLQLGELEMNIRFVESHWRDIRTILQEMG
;
A
#
# COMPACT_ATOMS: atom_id res chain seq x y z
N MET A 1 60.00 14.22 20.46
CA MET A 1 59.00 14.36 21.53
C MET A 1 58.54 15.81 21.47
N GLU A 2 57.30 16.05 21.05
CA GLU A 2 56.78 17.40 20.86
C GLU A 2 55.98 17.82 22.10
N TYR A 3 56.32 18.96 22.69
CA TYR A 3 55.58 19.51 23.83
C TYR A 3 54.35 20.26 23.33
N LYS A 4 53.19 20.03 23.94
CA LYS A 4 51.94 20.75 23.64
C LYS A 4 51.53 21.63 24.82
N LYS A 5 50.76 22.68 24.54
CA LYS A 5 50.20 23.54 25.59
C LYS A 5 49.17 22.74 26.39
N PRO A 6 49.02 22.97 27.71
CA PRO A 6 48.04 22.26 28.53
C PRO A 6 46.61 22.26 27.96
N GLY A 7 46.13 23.40 27.42
CA GLY A 7 44.81 23.47 26.78
C GLY A 7 44.62 22.61 25.52
N GLN A 8 45.69 22.01 24.99
CA GLN A 8 45.67 21.08 23.86
C GLN A 8 45.75 19.61 24.32
N LEU A 9 45.81 19.36 25.63
CA LEU A 9 45.93 18.03 26.21
C LEU A 9 44.61 17.55 26.81
N TYR A 10 44.44 16.24 26.78
CA TYR A 10 43.35 15.51 27.40
C TYR A 10 43.83 14.67 28.59
N PHE A 11 42.97 14.49 29.60
CA PHE A 11 43.19 13.44 30.59
C PHE A 11 43.08 12.06 29.95
N ARG A 12 43.85 11.10 30.47
CA ARG A 12 43.75 9.70 30.03
C ARG A 12 42.59 9.03 30.75
N ASN A 13 41.46 8.89 30.06
CA ASN A 13 40.35 8.04 30.50
C ASN A 13 39.90 7.13 29.36
N GLU A 14 39.15 6.08 29.69
CA GLU A 14 38.75 5.05 28.72
C GLU A 14 37.92 5.62 27.57
N GLU A 15 36.97 6.53 27.86
CA GLU A 15 36.11 7.16 26.87
C GLU A 15 36.91 7.98 25.83
N LEU A 16 37.87 8.79 26.28
CA LEU A 16 38.70 9.61 25.40
C LEU A 16 39.75 8.78 24.64
N LEU A 17 40.31 7.75 25.27
CA LEU A 17 41.21 6.82 24.60
C LEU A 17 40.48 6.05 23.50
N LEU A 18 39.23 5.66 23.73
CA LEU A 18 38.37 5.04 22.73
C LEU A 18 38.07 6.00 21.56
N TYR A 19 37.60 7.22 21.88
CA TYR A 19 37.20 8.20 20.87
C TYR A 19 38.37 8.64 19.98
N PHE A 20 39.52 8.95 20.59
CA PHE A 20 40.73 9.37 19.89
C PHE A 20 41.66 8.19 19.51
N ASP A 21 41.19 6.95 19.57
CA ASP A 21 42.02 5.80 19.19
C ASP A 21 42.59 6.00 17.78
N ARG A 22 43.92 5.90 17.68
CA ARG A 22 44.74 6.14 16.47
C ARG A 22 44.69 7.55 15.87
N ASN A 23 44.01 8.50 16.52
CA ASN A 23 44.05 9.90 16.10
C ASN A 23 45.34 10.56 16.58
N ILE A 24 46.23 10.89 15.63
CA ILE A 24 47.54 11.50 15.91
C ILE A 24 47.46 12.95 16.38
N ASP A 25 46.34 13.64 16.12
CA ASP A 25 46.16 15.04 16.49
C ASP A 25 45.78 15.20 17.97
N ALA A 26 45.32 14.12 18.61
CA ALA A 26 44.95 14.11 20.01
C ALA A 26 46.15 13.81 20.92
N CYS A 27 46.41 14.72 21.86
CA CYS A 27 47.51 14.59 22.81
C CYS A 27 46.98 14.39 24.23
N PHE A 28 47.62 13.50 24.99
CA PHE A 28 47.22 13.14 26.34
C PHE A 28 48.30 13.49 27.35
N VAL A 29 47.89 13.74 28.60
CA VAL A 29 48.82 13.88 29.73
C VAL A 29 49.71 12.64 29.83
N SER A 30 51.01 12.85 30.01
CA SER A 30 51.99 11.78 30.13
C SER A 30 51.77 10.96 31.41
N LYS A 31 51.96 9.64 31.31
CA LYS A 31 51.82 8.71 32.46
C LYS A 31 52.86 8.92 33.57
N ILE A 32 53.85 9.78 33.35
CA ILE A 32 54.87 10.11 34.36
C ILE A 32 54.31 10.97 35.49
N TYR A 33 53.19 11.66 35.26
CA TYR A 33 52.53 12.49 36.26
C TYR A 33 51.47 11.65 36.98
N ASP A 34 51.47 11.73 38.31
CA ASP A 34 50.45 11.11 39.15
C ASP A 34 49.19 11.99 39.27
N THR A 35 48.18 11.48 39.99
CA THR A 35 46.87 12.13 40.15
C THR A 35 46.90 13.38 41.04
N SER A 36 47.97 13.64 41.78
CA SER A 36 48.08 14.84 42.64
C SER A 36 48.08 16.14 41.83
N PHE A 37 48.47 16.06 40.55
CA PHE A 37 48.49 17.20 39.62
C PHE A 37 47.15 17.45 38.92
N ASN A 38 46.12 16.63 39.14
CA ASN A 38 44.86 16.73 38.40
C ASN A 38 44.18 18.10 38.55
N GLU A 39 44.13 18.66 39.77
CA GLU A 39 43.52 19.97 40.00
C GLU A 39 44.31 21.11 39.32
N LEU A 40 45.65 21.02 39.35
CA LEU A 40 46.50 21.94 38.60
C LEU A 40 46.23 21.82 37.08
N PHE A 41 46.19 20.60 36.56
CA PHE A 41 45.97 20.34 35.13
C PHE A 41 44.61 20.85 34.66
N LYS A 42 43.55 20.66 35.45
CA LYS A 42 42.23 21.27 35.18
C LYS A 42 42.32 22.79 35.14
N SER A 43 43.00 23.41 36.10
CA SER A 43 43.18 24.89 36.13
C SER A 43 43.96 25.42 34.93
N LEU A 44 44.81 24.59 34.32
CA LEU A 44 45.57 24.89 33.11
C LEU A 44 44.79 24.59 31.81
N GLY A 45 43.53 24.12 31.92
CA GLY A 45 42.64 23.90 30.78
C GLY A 45 42.69 22.50 30.16
N ILE A 46 43.33 21.53 30.84
CA ILE A 46 43.26 20.11 30.47
C ILE A 46 41.85 19.61 30.79
N VAL A 47 41.23 18.94 29.83
CA VAL A 47 39.84 18.47 29.93
C VAL A 47 39.75 16.95 29.92
N ASP A 48 38.70 16.43 30.53
CA ASP A 48 38.38 15.00 30.65
C ASP A 48 37.24 14.54 29.72
N SER A 49 36.76 15.44 28.85
CA SER A 49 35.73 15.19 27.84
C SER A 49 36.13 15.79 26.49
N VAL A 50 35.52 15.30 25.41
CA VAL A 50 35.80 15.80 24.04
C VAL A 50 35.42 17.27 23.97
N ARG A 51 36.35 18.09 23.49
CA ARG A 51 36.14 19.53 23.39
C ARG A 51 35.13 19.84 22.29
N VAL A 52 34.10 20.59 22.67
CA VAL A 52 33.09 21.13 21.75
C VAL A 52 33.18 22.64 21.79
N VAL A 53 33.60 23.25 20.68
CA VAL A 53 33.71 24.70 20.51
C VAL A 53 32.45 25.20 19.82
N LYS A 54 31.68 26.04 20.52
CA LYS A 54 30.44 26.65 20.02
C LYS A 54 30.17 27.96 20.73
N LYS A 55 29.46 28.87 20.07
CA LYS A 55 28.96 30.13 20.62
C LYS A 55 27.78 29.84 21.55
N ILE A 56 27.70 30.60 22.64
CA ILE A 56 26.59 30.55 23.60
C ILE A 56 25.63 31.71 23.28
N PRO A 57 24.31 31.48 23.20
CA PRO A 57 23.35 32.53 22.90
C PRO A 57 23.28 33.59 24.00
N GLU A 58 23.06 34.84 23.62
CA GLU A 58 22.82 35.95 24.55
C GLU A 58 21.32 35.94 24.89
N ASN A 59 20.97 35.46 26.10
CA ASN A 59 19.60 35.32 26.62
C ASN A 59 18.68 34.38 25.80
N ASP A 60 19.21 33.23 25.35
CA ASP A 60 18.46 32.15 24.67
C ASP A 60 17.70 32.51 23.39
N LYS A 61 17.90 33.71 22.84
CA LYS A 61 17.14 34.16 21.64
C LYS A 61 17.86 33.85 20.33
N TYR A 62 19.16 34.15 20.24
CA TYR A 62 19.92 33.97 19.01
C TYR A 62 21.44 33.96 19.25
N ILE A 63 22.17 33.37 18.31
CA ILE A 63 23.64 33.43 18.22
C ILE A 63 24.02 34.44 17.15
N VAL A 64 24.89 35.39 17.48
CA VAL A 64 25.45 36.29 16.47
C VAL A 64 26.49 35.53 15.66
N ILE A 65 26.19 35.30 14.38
CA ILE A 65 27.10 34.62 13.46
C ILE A 65 28.05 35.64 12.84
N HIS A 66 27.49 36.74 12.31
CA HIS A 66 28.25 37.77 11.62
C HIS A 66 27.71 39.17 11.90
N LYS A 67 28.63 40.11 12.13
CA LYS A 67 28.35 41.55 12.22
C LYS A 67 29.11 42.23 11.09
N PRO A 68 28.41 42.91 10.16
CA PRO A 68 29.06 43.53 9.03
C PRO A 68 29.96 44.69 9.44
N ASN A 69 31.03 44.88 8.69
CA ASN A 69 31.90 46.05 8.84
C ASN A 69 31.20 47.30 8.29
N LYS A 70 31.49 48.48 8.86
CA LYS A 70 30.93 49.73 8.36
C LYS A 70 31.41 49.98 6.92
N GLY A 71 30.49 50.17 5.97
CA GLY A 71 30.79 50.60 4.60
C GLY A 71 30.68 49.53 3.50
N THR A 72 30.29 48.30 3.82
CA THR A 72 30.12 47.21 2.82
C THR A 72 28.65 46.90 2.57
N GLU A 73 28.11 47.37 1.45
CA GLU A 73 26.67 47.24 1.09
C GLU A 73 26.19 45.78 0.90
N ASN A 74 27.10 44.87 0.57
CA ASN A 74 26.79 43.44 0.42
C ASN A 74 26.93 42.64 1.73
N ASP A 75 27.41 43.26 2.80
CA ASP A 75 27.68 42.58 4.05
C ASP A 75 26.47 42.64 4.98
N LYS A 76 25.91 41.48 5.30
CA LYS A 76 24.63 41.35 6.02
C LYS A 76 24.86 40.90 7.45
N HIS A 77 24.10 41.45 8.39
CA HIS A 77 23.98 40.86 9.72
C HIS A 77 23.46 39.43 9.60
N LYS A 78 24.09 38.48 10.29
CA LYS A 78 23.64 37.08 10.36
C LYS A 78 23.50 36.65 11.81
N ARG A 79 22.39 36.01 12.15
CA ARG A 79 22.17 35.37 13.45
C ARG A 79 21.54 33.99 13.30
N GLY A 80 21.99 33.05 14.12
CA GLY A 80 21.36 31.74 14.23
C GLY A 80 20.21 31.81 15.24
N LEU A 81 19.03 31.36 14.84
CA LEU A 81 17.85 31.36 15.70
C LEU A 81 17.87 30.14 16.64
N ASN A 82 17.19 30.25 17.78
CA ASN A 82 17.05 29.16 18.76
C ASN A 82 18.38 28.55 19.22
N GLY A 83 19.43 29.37 19.33
CA GLY A 83 20.74 28.91 19.77
C GLY A 83 21.55 28.15 18.71
N PHE A 84 21.15 28.17 17.44
CA PHE A 84 21.90 27.50 16.37
C PHE A 84 23.24 28.21 16.08
N ASP A 85 24.35 27.48 16.23
CA ASP A 85 25.68 27.92 15.78
C ASP A 85 26.12 27.08 14.58
N PRO A 86 26.21 27.65 13.36
CA PRO A 86 26.70 26.92 12.19
C PRO A 86 28.21 26.61 12.25
N ASP A 87 28.94 27.30 13.14
CA ASP A 87 30.40 27.21 13.27
C ASP A 87 30.81 26.25 14.41
N ILE A 88 29.90 25.40 14.91
CA ILE A 88 30.24 24.39 15.92
C ILE A 88 31.38 23.49 15.42
N GLU A 89 32.35 23.25 16.28
CA GLU A 89 33.47 22.34 16.03
C GLU A 89 33.61 21.35 17.19
N VAL A 90 33.93 20.10 16.85
CA VAL A 90 34.18 19.04 17.82
C VAL A 90 35.53 18.42 17.49
N ASP A 91 36.44 18.44 18.45
CA ASP A 91 37.80 17.94 18.28
C ASP A 91 37.78 16.48 17.81
N GLY A 92 38.50 16.19 16.72
CA GLY A 92 38.66 14.83 16.18
C GLY A 92 37.40 14.17 15.61
N LEU A 93 36.27 14.89 15.46
CA LEU A 93 35.01 14.30 15.00
C LEU A 93 35.12 13.70 13.59
N GLU A 94 35.72 14.42 12.66
CA GLU A 94 35.92 13.92 11.28
C GLU A 94 36.72 12.62 11.28
N TYR A 95 37.78 12.53 12.09
CA TYR A 95 38.57 11.31 12.23
C TYR A 95 37.73 10.17 12.82
N ALA A 96 36.97 10.44 13.89
CA ALA A 96 36.13 9.43 14.54
C ALA A 96 35.06 8.85 13.59
N LEU A 97 34.48 9.69 12.73
CA LEU A 97 33.44 9.30 11.76
C LEU A 97 34.01 8.58 10.53
N THR A 98 35.25 8.87 10.14
CA THR A 98 35.94 8.22 9.01
C THR A 98 36.65 6.92 9.39
N HIS A 99 36.89 6.70 10.69
CA HIS A 99 37.44 5.47 11.25
C HIS A 99 36.52 4.89 12.33
N PRO A 100 35.27 4.55 11.98
CA PRO A 100 34.26 4.14 12.94
C PRO A 100 34.54 2.72 13.47
N THR A 101 34.27 2.54 14.75
CA THR A 101 33.98 1.24 15.36
C THR A 101 32.61 1.34 16.02
N ILE A 102 31.98 0.21 16.37
CA ILE A 102 30.64 0.22 16.97
C ILE A 102 30.65 1.06 18.26
N GLU A 103 31.67 0.90 19.09
CA GLU A 103 31.83 1.60 20.36
C GLU A 103 32.11 3.09 20.15
N LYS A 104 32.96 3.43 19.18
CA LYS A 104 33.28 4.83 18.84
C LYS A 104 32.03 5.54 18.30
N SER A 105 31.29 4.90 17.41
CA SER A 105 30.02 5.42 16.90
C SER A 105 28.97 5.53 17.99
N ALA A 106 28.85 4.56 18.90
CA ALA A 106 27.96 4.67 20.05
C ALA A 106 28.36 5.84 20.95
N PHE A 107 29.65 6.07 21.17
CA PHE A 107 30.15 7.23 21.91
C PHE A 107 29.78 8.55 21.23
N VAL A 108 30.04 8.68 19.91
CA VAL A 108 29.66 9.88 19.15
C VAL A 108 28.16 10.12 19.23
N TRP A 109 27.33 9.09 19.02
CA TRP A 109 25.88 9.20 19.09
C TRP A 109 25.42 9.65 20.49
N ASN A 110 25.79 8.89 21.52
CA ASN A 110 25.25 9.05 22.87
C ASN A 110 25.78 10.30 23.59
N ARG A 111 27.06 10.63 23.42
CA ARG A 111 27.73 11.69 24.20
C ARG A 111 27.85 13.01 23.46
N ILE A 112 28.03 12.96 22.13
CA ILE A 112 28.30 14.15 21.33
C ILE A 112 27.06 14.59 20.57
N ALA A 113 26.50 13.73 19.73
CA ALA A 113 25.41 14.08 18.82
C ALA A 113 24.12 14.41 19.58
N ILE A 114 23.70 13.57 20.54
CA ILE A 114 22.51 13.84 21.35
C ILE A 114 22.60 15.19 22.07
N ALA A 115 23.72 15.46 22.76
CA ALA A 115 23.92 16.68 23.54
C ALA A 115 24.01 17.95 22.68
N ASN A 116 24.33 17.80 21.39
CA ASN A 116 24.51 18.92 20.45
C ASN A 116 23.54 18.84 19.25
N THR A 117 22.40 18.15 19.42
CA THR A 117 21.44 17.90 18.33
C THR A 117 20.96 19.19 17.66
N ASP A 118 20.75 20.27 18.42
CA ASP A 118 20.31 21.58 17.93
C ASP A 118 21.33 22.29 17.02
N TYR A 119 22.57 21.82 17.00
CA TYR A 119 23.66 22.39 16.20
C TYR A 119 23.87 21.65 14.87
N ILE A 120 23.10 20.60 14.57
CA ILE A 120 23.21 19.83 13.32
C ILE A 120 22.62 20.66 12.16
N CYS A 121 21.32 20.97 12.22
CA CYS A 121 20.66 21.91 11.33
C CYS A 121 19.81 22.91 12.11
N GLY A 122 19.85 24.17 11.68
CA GLY A 122 19.04 25.24 12.25
C GLY A 122 18.74 26.34 11.24
N VAL A 123 18.19 27.45 11.72
CA VAL A 123 17.79 28.57 10.87
C VAL A 123 18.75 29.73 11.07
N VAL A 124 19.33 30.20 9.96
CA VAL A 124 20.10 31.44 9.93
C VAL A 124 19.23 32.54 9.35
N GLU A 125 19.10 33.61 10.13
CA GLU A 125 18.42 34.82 9.72
C GLU A 125 19.47 35.86 9.30
N SER A 126 19.28 36.46 8.13
CA SER A 126 20.15 37.49 7.58
C SER A 126 19.38 38.76 7.24
N SER A 127 20.00 39.93 7.46
CA SER A 127 19.41 41.24 7.12
C SER A 127 20.49 42.28 6.89
N THR A 128 20.22 43.28 6.05
CA THR A 128 21.04 44.49 5.93
C THR A 128 20.83 45.45 7.11
N ARG A 129 19.77 45.26 7.91
CA ARG A 129 19.41 46.12 9.05
C ARG A 129 19.67 45.41 10.37
N LYS A 130 20.23 46.13 11.36
CA LYS A 130 20.51 45.61 12.71
C LYS A 130 19.28 45.09 13.46
N LYS A 131 18.10 45.64 13.18
CA LYS A 131 16.83 45.19 13.78
C LYS A 131 16.21 43.96 13.09
N PHE A 132 16.83 43.47 12.01
CA PHE A 132 16.32 42.35 11.20
C PHE A 132 14.92 42.57 10.61
N GLU A 133 14.55 43.82 10.33
CA GLU A 133 13.39 44.14 9.50
C GLU A 133 13.63 43.61 8.08
N ASN A 134 12.59 43.05 7.44
CA ASN A 134 12.66 42.42 6.12
C ASN A 134 13.82 41.39 5.99
N SER A 135 14.02 40.58 7.02
CA SER A 135 15.06 39.55 7.06
C SER A 135 14.75 38.38 6.12
N LYS A 136 15.82 37.70 5.67
CA LYS A 136 15.74 36.41 4.99
C LYS A 136 16.10 35.30 5.98
N ARG A 137 15.32 34.23 6.01
CA ARG A 137 15.55 33.05 6.85
C ARG A 137 15.82 31.83 5.98
N GLU A 138 16.88 31.12 6.28
CA GLU A 138 17.29 29.92 5.54
C GLU A 138 17.66 28.81 6.51
N LYS A 139 17.25 27.57 6.19
CA LYS A 139 17.73 26.40 6.90
C LYS A 139 19.16 26.15 6.48
N GLN A 140 20.06 25.94 7.44
CA GLN A 140 21.47 25.67 7.21
C GLN A 140 21.92 24.51 8.09
N THR A 141 22.80 23.68 7.53
CA THR A 141 23.52 22.61 8.24
C THR A 141 24.90 23.13 8.65
N SER A 142 25.35 22.83 9.87
CA SER A 142 26.71 23.19 10.31
C SER A 142 27.74 22.38 9.53
N GLN A 143 28.79 23.05 9.04
CA GLN A 143 29.74 22.43 8.11
C GLN A 143 30.65 21.41 8.80
N LYS A 144 31.19 21.76 9.98
CA LYS A 144 32.16 20.95 10.72
C LYS A 144 31.53 19.99 11.74
N PHE A 145 30.20 19.90 11.76
CA PHE A 145 29.47 19.03 12.69
C PHE A 145 28.33 18.31 11.98
N GLY A 146 27.27 19.04 11.60
CA GLY A 146 26.07 18.45 11.01
C GLY A 146 26.33 17.76 9.68
N ARG A 147 27.11 18.38 8.78
CA ARG A 147 27.44 17.79 7.47
C ARG A 147 28.26 16.51 7.63
N LEU A 148 29.22 16.50 8.55
CA LEU A 148 29.98 15.30 8.89
C LEU A 148 29.05 14.20 9.39
N LEU A 149 28.16 14.49 10.35
CA LEU A 149 27.25 13.50 10.91
C LEU A 149 26.26 12.94 9.87
N ILE A 150 25.78 13.76 8.93
CA ILE A 150 24.78 13.36 7.91
C ILE A 150 25.41 12.60 6.73
N ASP A 151 26.59 13.03 6.26
CA ASP A 151 27.12 12.53 5.00
C ASP A 151 28.09 11.35 5.13
N THR A 152 28.62 11.11 6.33
CA THR A 152 29.60 10.04 6.59
C THR A 152 28.93 8.71 6.92
N ARG A 153 29.64 7.61 6.66
CA ARG A 153 29.17 6.24 6.90
C ARG A 153 29.67 5.75 8.25
N TRP A 154 29.03 6.18 9.32
CA TRP A 154 29.50 5.95 10.68
C TRP A 154 28.50 5.21 11.58
N LEU A 155 27.26 5.01 11.15
CA LEU A 155 26.26 4.29 11.95
C LEU A 155 26.23 2.81 11.56
N PRO A 156 26.48 1.88 12.50
CA PRO A 156 26.38 0.46 12.25
C PRO A 156 24.91 0.01 12.23
N ASP A 157 24.58 -0.96 11.37
CA ASP A 157 23.38 -1.78 11.52
C ASP A 157 23.61 -2.90 12.56
N ARG A 158 22.58 -3.73 12.81
CA ARG A 158 22.66 -4.89 13.72
C ARG A 158 23.70 -5.94 13.31
N GLN A 159 24.12 -5.94 12.03
CA GLN A 159 25.15 -6.82 11.50
C GLN A 159 26.55 -6.20 11.58
N GLY A 160 26.67 -4.96 12.05
CA GLY A 160 27.93 -4.23 12.17
C GLY A 160 28.39 -3.54 10.88
N THR A 161 27.54 -3.46 9.85
CA THR A 161 27.87 -2.76 8.60
C THR A 161 27.57 -1.26 8.75
N PHE A 162 28.51 -0.41 8.33
CA PHE A 162 28.37 1.04 8.49
C PHE A 162 27.66 1.73 7.31
N HIS A 163 26.66 2.54 7.66
CA HIS A 163 25.77 3.25 6.74
C HIS A 163 25.78 4.75 7.01
N LYS A 164 25.32 5.51 6.01
CA LYS A 164 24.95 6.90 6.22
C LYS A 164 23.62 6.93 7.01
N PRO A 165 23.40 7.90 7.90
CA PRO A 165 22.14 7.98 8.64
C PRO A 165 20.89 7.94 7.75
N GLY A 166 20.85 8.71 6.66
CA GLY A 166 19.72 8.71 5.73
C GLY A 166 19.49 7.42 4.92
N LYS A 167 20.29 6.37 5.14
CA LYS A 167 20.14 5.03 4.55
C LYS A 167 19.95 3.93 5.59
N LEU A 168 19.80 4.31 6.87
CA LEU A 168 19.64 3.39 7.98
C LEU A 168 18.32 3.68 8.68
N GLU A 169 17.59 2.62 9.00
CA GLU A 169 16.39 2.74 9.81
C GLU A 169 16.75 2.85 11.30
N PRO A 170 16.10 3.72 12.08
CA PRO A 170 16.38 3.84 13.51
C PRO A 170 16.24 2.54 14.31
N ASP A 171 15.44 1.59 13.82
CA ASP A 171 15.19 0.30 14.46
C ASP A 171 16.32 -0.72 14.16
N ASP A 172 17.14 -0.46 13.14
CA ASP A 172 18.31 -1.27 12.78
C ASP A 172 19.59 -0.88 13.53
N LEU A 173 19.54 0.18 14.36
CA LEU A 173 20.65 0.53 15.23
C LEU A 173 20.84 -0.52 16.35
N PRO A 174 22.09 -0.84 16.76
CA PRO A 174 22.36 -1.68 17.91
C PRO A 174 21.83 -1.10 19.23
N ASP A 175 21.56 -1.96 20.22
CA ASP A 175 21.01 -1.58 21.53
C ASP A 175 21.89 -0.59 22.32
N SER A 176 23.18 -0.49 21.98
CA SER A 176 24.10 0.50 22.58
C SER A 176 23.79 1.95 22.19
N PHE A 177 22.90 2.20 21.23
CA PHE A 177 22.53 3.53 20.76
C PHE A 177 21.24 4.01 21.43
N THR A 178 21.31 5.09 22.19
CA THR A 178 20.16 5.65 22.90
C THR A 178 19.15 6.23 21.90
N ARG A 179 17.90 5.75 21.94
CA ARG A 179 16.82 6.29 21.08
C ARG A 179 16.62 7.79 21.32
N ASN A 180 16.77 8.59 20.26
CA ASN A 180 16.52 10.03 20.31
C ASN A 180 15.86 10.50 19.01
N GLU A 181 14.53 10.73 19.05
CA GLU A 181 13.75 11.12 17.88
C GLU A 181 14.21 12.46 17.29
N LYS A 182 14.65 13.41 18.13
CA LYS A 182 15.15 14.70 17.64
C LYS A 182 16.43 14.54 16.82
N LEU A 183 17.33 13.67 17.25
CA LEU A 183 18.56 13.37 16.53
C LEU A 183 18.29 12.58 15.24
N ILE A 184 17.42 11.58 15.31
CA ILE A 184 16.93 10.82 14.14
C ILE A 184 16.38 11.77 13.06
N ASP A 185 15.60 12.77 13.47
CA ASP A 185 15.03 13.78 12.58
C ASP A 185 16.10 14.68 11.97
N GLN A 186 17.05 15.14 12.78
CA GLN A 186 18.15 16.02 12.35
C GLN A 186 19.15 15.31 11.42
N LEU A 187 19.32 14.01 11.57
CA LEU A 187 20.16 13.17 10.71
C LEU A 187 19.43 12.66 9.46
N GLU A 188 18.15 12.99 9.31
CA GLU A 188 17.32 12.58 8.18
C GLU A 188 17.31 11.06 7.96
N MET A 189 17.32 10.28 9.06
CA MET A 189 17.31 8.81 8.98
C MET A 189 16.05 8.29 8.32
N GLN A 190 16.16 7.12 7.68
CA GLN A 190 15.05 6.48 6.99
C GLN A 190 14.00 6.06 8.01
N LYS A 191 12.89 6.79 8.08
CA LYS A 191 11.73 6.40 8.87
C LYS A 191 10.88 5.47 8.02
N ASP A 192 10.30 4.45 8.64
CA ASP A 192 9.25 3.65 8.01
C ASP A 192 8.01 4.53 7.81
N ASP A 193 8.02 5.29 6.70
CA ASP A 193 6.96 6.20 6.30
C ASP A 193 5.65 5.44 6.07
N VAL A 194 5.73 4.14 5.73
CA VAL A 194 4.56 3.28 5.49
C VAL A 194 3.85 2.94 6.79
N ALA A 195 4.58 2.60 7.85
CA ALA A 195 3.99 2.39 9.18
C ALA A 195 3.33 3.66 9.74
N LYS A 196 3.98 4.82 9.56
CA LYS A 196 3.41 6.11 10.00
C LYS A 196 2.19 6.51 9.17
N LEU A 197 2.20 6.29 7.86
CA LEU A 197 1.04 6.57 6.99
C LEU A 197 -0.14 5.65 7.31
N ALA A 198 0.12 4.35 7.50
CA ALA A 198 -0.87 3.34 7.89
C ALA A 198 -1.58 3.76 9.18
N LYS A 199 -0.80 4.13 10.21
CA LYS A 199 -1.31 4.60 11.50
C LYS A 199 -2.09 5.92 11.39
N LYS A 200 -1.65 6.85 10.55
CA LYS A 200 -2.30 8.16 10.35
C LYS A 200 -3.65 8.05 9.64
N VAL A 201 -3.76 7.14 8.67
CA VAL A 201 -4.97 6.93 7.86
C VAL A 201 -5.88 5.86 8.49
N GLY A 202 -5.43 5.20 9.56
CA GLY A 202 -6.22 4.21 10.30
C GLY A 202 -6.42 2.90 9.54
N ILE A 203 -5.47 2.55 8.66
CA ILE A 203 -5.51 1.34 7.83
C ILE A 203 -4.27 0.47 8.07
N SER A 204 -4.37 -0.84 7.88
CA SER A 204 -3.22 -1.74 8.02
C SER A 204 -2.18 -1.53 6.92
N GLN A 205 -0.94 -1.93 7.17
CA GLN A 205 0.13 -1.94 6.16
C GLN A 205 -0.23 -2.81 4.95
N ASP A 206 -0.92 -3.93 5.18
CA ASP A 206 -1.42 -4.81 4.10
C ASP A 206 -2.40 -4.08 3.19
N THR A 207 -3.25 -3.21 3.74
CA THR A 207 -4.20 -2.40 2.98
C THR A 207 -3.49 -1.35 2.12
N LEU A 208 -2.39 -0.75 2.60
CA LEU A 208 -1.54 0.11 1.78
C LEU A 208 -0.85 -0.67 0.64
N GLY A 209 -0.40 -1.90 0.93
CA GLY A 209 0.14 -2.81 -0.08
C GLY A 209 -0.88 -3.15 -1.16
N LEU A 210 -2.14 -3.38 -0.77
CA LEU A 210 -3.26 -3.61 -1.68
C LEU A 210 -3.59 -2.37 -2.52
N ALA A 211 -3.61 -1.17 -1.92
CA ALA A 211 -3.84 0.08 -2.63
C ALA A 211 -2.77 0.32 -3.72
N ARG A 212 -1.50 0.04 -3.41
CA ARG A 212 -0.40 0.13 -4.38
C ARG A 212 -0.54 -0.88 -5.53
N LYS A 213 -0.97 -2.11 -5.23
CA LYS A 213 -1.27 -3.13 -6.25
C LYS A 213 -2.44 -2.70 -7.13
N LEU A 214 -3.50 -2.13 -6.55
CA LEU A 214 -4.65 -1.61 -7.29
C LEU A 214 -4.22 -0.49 -8.27
N GLU A 215 -3.34 0.41 -7.81
CA GLU A 215 -2.74 1.49 -8.62
C GLU A 215 -1.78 0.99 -9.71
N SER A 216 -1.42 -0.29 -9.72
CA SER A 216 -0.65 -0.92 -10.80
C SER A 216 -1.51 -1.69 -11.80
N GLN A 217 -2.82 -1.85 -11.53
CA GLN A 217 -3.73 -2.57 -12.43
C GLN A 217 -4.23 -1.70 -13.59
N PRO A 218 -4.63 -2.32 -14.72
CA PRO A 218 -5.27 -1.63 -15.83
C PRO A 218 -6.55 -0.85 -15.42
N PRO A 219 -6.90 0.24 -16.12
CA PRO A 219 -8.06 1.08 -15.79
C PRO A 219 -9.39 0.31 -15.72
N GLU A 220 -9.55 -0.70 -16.58
CA GLU A 220 -10.73 -1.55 -16.64
C GLU A 220 -10.94 -2.37 -15.35
N VAL A 221 -9.84 -2.87 -14.77
CA VAL A 221 -9.87 -3.63 -13.52
C VAL A 221 -10.21 -2.71 -12.35
N ARG A 222 -9.64 -1.49 -12.31
CA ARG A 222 -9.96 -0.50 -11.28
C ARG A 222 -11.42 -0.09 -11.32
N LYS A 223 -11.94 0.22 -12.51
CA LYS A 223 -13.35 0.57 -12.73
C LYS A 223 -14.29 -0.54 -12.29
N LYS A 224 -13.90 -1.81 -12.51
CA LYS A 224 -14.65 -2.98 -12.05
C LYS A 224 -14.68 -3.09 -10.51
N ILE A 225 -13.58 -2.80 -9.84
CA ILE A 225 -13.47 -2.82 -8.37
C ILE A 225 -14.28 -1.67 -7.77
N GLU A 226 -14.21 -0.45 -8.34
CA GLU A 226 -15.06 0.67 -7.94
C GLU A 226 -16.56 0.34 -8.06
N LEU A 227 -16.96 -0.29 -9.18
CA LEU A 227 -18.34 -0.75 -9.38
C LEU A 227 -18.79 -1.80 -8.35
N LEU A 228 -17.88 -2.63 -7.84
CA LEU A 228 -18.19 -3.61 -6.80
C LEU A 228 -18.39 -2.95 -5.44
N LEU A 229 -17.53 -1.99 -5.10
CA LEU A 229 -17.64 -1.21 -3.86
C LEU A 229 -18.92 -0.37 -3.84
N GLN A 230 -19.23 0.30 -4.95
CA GLN A 230 -20.50 1.04 -5.11
C GLN A 230 -21.74 0.15 -4.99
N LYS A 231 -21.65 -1.13 -5.37
CA LYS A 231 -22.75 -2.10 -5.22
C LYS A 231 -22.91 -2.59 -3.79
N GLN A 232 -21.83 -2.61 -2.99
CA GLN A 232 -21.90 -2.91 -1.56
C GLN A 232 -22.44 -1.73 -0.74
N ASP A 233 -22.10 -0.50 -1.12
CA ASP A 233 -22.59 0.71 -0.46
C ASP A 233 -24.06 1.04 -0.75
N ARG A 234 -24.64 0.43 -1.79
CA ARG A 234 -26.09 0.42 -1.94
C ARG A 234 -26.66 -0.35 -0.76
N LYS A 235 -27.19 0.38 0.22
CA LYS A 235 -28.03 -0.17 1.28
C LYS A 235 -28.93 -1.22 0.65
N GLN A 236 -28.89 -2.44 1.19
CA GLN A 236 -29.85 -3.46 0.78
C GLN A 236 -31.23 -2.79 0.82
N PRO A 237 -32.02 -2.90 -0.26
CA PRO A 237 -33.34 -2.29 -0.27
C PRO A 237 -34.07 -2.80 0.97
N GLU A 238 -34.68 -1.89 1.71
CA GLU A 238 -35.47 -2.29 2.88
C GLU A 238 -36.52 -3.30 2.42
N PHE A 239 -36.57 -4.44 3.11
CA PHE A 239 -37.61 -5.41 2.84
C PHE A 239 -38.96 -4.72 3.09
N PRO A 240 -39.93 -4.78 2.16
CA PRO A 240 -41.18 -4.05 2.31
C PRO A 240 -41.92 -4.53 3.57
N GLN A 241 -42.02 -3.65 4.57
CA GLN A 241 -42.79 -3.89 5.79
C GLN A 241 -44.16 -3.23 5.66
N GLY A 242 -45.19 -4.01 5.37
CA GLY A 242 -46.58 -3.55 5.39
C GLY A 242 -47.24 -3.86 6.72
N SER A 243 -47.50 -2.85 7.56
CA SER A 243 -48.34 -3.04 8.76
C SER A 243 -49.82 -3.10 8.37
N SER A 244 -50.55 -4.08 8.89
CA SER A 244 -52.02 -4.09 8.80
C SER A 244 -52.58 -3.17 9.90
N ALA A 245 -53.36 -2.16 9.52
CA ALA A 245 -54.02 -1.25 10.48
C ALA A 245 -55.00 -1.98 11.42
N ASP A 246 -55.53 -3.12 10.98
CA ASP A 246 -56.45 -3.97 11.73
C ASP A 246 -56.17 -5.45 11.38
N PRO A 247 -55.26 -6.13 12.12
CA PRO A 247 -54.87 -7.51 11.83
C PRO A 247 -56.02 -8.51 12.01
N GLU A 248 -56.88 -8.31 13.01
CA GLU A 248 -57.99 -9.22 13.34
C GLU A 248 -59.05 -9.20 12.24
N ARG A 249 -59.50 -8.01 11.82
CA ARG A 249 -60.45 -7.87 10.71
C ARG A 249 -59.87 -8.39 9.39
N ARG A 250 -58.55 -8.24 9.18
CA ARG A 250 -57.87 -8.81 8.00
C ARG A 250 -57.88 -10.34 8.05
N GLN A 251 -57.64 -10.95 9.21
CA GLN A 251 -57.70 -12.40 9.39
C GLN A 251 -59.11 -12.94 9.15
N GLU A 252 -60.15 -12.30 9.67
CA GLU A 252 -61.55 -12.68 9.43
C GLU A 252 -61.91 -12.63 7.94
N ARG A 253 -61.53 -11.53 7.25
CA ARG A 253 -61.73 -11.42 5.80
C ARG A 253 -60.96 -12.47 5.02
N LEU A 254 -59.73 -12.81 5.43
CA LEU A 254 -58.96 -13.87 4.80
C LEU A 254 -59.60 -15.25 5.01
N ALA A 255 -60.14 -15.53 6.19
CA ALA A 255 -60.87 -16.77 6.45
C ALA A 255 -62.11 -16.88 5.56
N GLN A 256 -62.86 -15.78 5.40
CA GLN A 256 -63.98 -15.72 4.47
C GLN A 256 -63.53 -15.92 3.01
N GLN A 257 -62.46 -15.26 2.58
CA GLN A 257 -61.89 -15.43 1.23
C GLN A 257 -61.42 -16.85 0.95
N ILE A 258 -60.85 -17.54 1.94
CA ILE A 258 -60.44 -18.95 1.80
C ILE A 258 -61.68 -19.85 1.69
N ASN A 259 -62.72 -19.61 2.48
CA ASN A 259 -63.96 -20.38 2.42
C ASN A 259 -64.72 -20.18 1.10
N GLU A 260 -64.67 -18.98 0.54
CA GLU A 260 -65.27 -18.63 -0.75
C GLU A 260 -64.35 -18.96 -1.94
N ALA A 261 -63.07 -19.28 -1.71
CA ALA A 261 -62.14 -19.60 -2.77
C ALA A 261 -62.51 -20.93 -3.43
N PRO A 262 -62.54 -20.99 -4.77
CA PRO A 262 -62.84 -22.23 -5.46
C PRO A 262 -61.74 -23.26 -5.18
N GLU A 263 -62.14 -24.50 -4.95
CA GLU A 263 -61.20 -25.62 -4.90
C GLU A 263 -60.41 -25.72 -6.21
N LYS A 264 -59.13 -26.09 -6.09
CA LYS A 264 -58.27 -26.31 -7.25
C LYS A 264 -58.81 -27.47 -8.08
N LYS A 265 -59.43 -27.16 -9.22
CA LYS A 265 -59.87 -28.15 -10.21
C LYS A 265 -58.88 -28.21 -11.36
N TYR A 266 -58.55 -29.42 -11.80
CA TYR A 266 -57.64 -29.65 -12.92
C TYR A 266 -58.44 -30.14 -14.13
N GLY A 267 -58.37 -29.38 -15.23
CA GLY A 267 -58.87 -29.82 -16.54
C GLY A 267 -57.72 -30.25 -17.43
N ARG A 268 -57.93 -31.30 -18.25
CA ARG A 268 -56.99 -31.62 -19.34
C ARG A 268 -57.08 -30.50 -20.39
N ARG A 269 -55.97 -29.78 -20.61
CA ARG A 269 -55.80 -28.91 -21.77
C ARG A 269 -55.10 -29.70 -22.87
N ASN A 270 -55.66 -29.69 -24.07
CA ASN A 270 -54.96 -30.17 -25.26
C ASN A 270 -53.90 -29.12 -25.63
N ARG A 271 -52.68 -29.30 -25.13
CA ARG A 271 -51.51 -28.54 -25.58
C ARG A 271 -50.76 -29.39 -26.61
N SER A 272 -50.17 -28.74 -27.60
CA SER A 272 -49.12 -29.39 -28.39
C SER A 272 -47.97 -29.73 -27.45
N VAL A 273 -47.60 -31.00 -27.39
CA VAL A 273 -46.46 -31.49 -26.59
C VAL A 273 -45.43 -32.01 -27.57
N ARG A 274 -44.17 -31.60 -27.37
CA ARG A 274 -43.02 -32.17 -28.07
C ARG A 274 -42.87 -33.64 -27.67
N THR A 275 -43.08 -34.56 -28.60
CA THR A 275 -43.01 -36.00 -28.37
C THR A 275 -41.59 -36.58 -28.49
N THR A 276 -40.68 -35.82 -29.09
CA THR A 276 -39.32 -36.25 -29.42
C THR A 276 -38.28 -35.90 -28.35
N LYS A 277 -38.64 -35.17 -27.29
CA LYS A 277 -37.68 -34.67 -26.30
C LYS A 277 -36.92 -35.79 -25.57
N GLU A 278 -37.55 -36.95 -25.39
CA GLU A 278 -36.98 -38.09 -24.66
C GLU A 278 -35.85 -38.79 -25.42
N THR A 279 -35.56 -38.42 -26.68
CA THR A 279 -34.49 -39.06 -27.45
C THR A 279 -33.09 -38.55 -27.12
N ILE A 280 -32.96 -37.48 -26.33
CA ILE A 280 -31.67 -36.86 -25.99
C ILE A 280 -31.57 -36.57 -24.48
N ASP A 281 -30.36 -36.69 -23.93
CA ASP A 281 -30.05 -36.31 -22.54
C ASP A 281 -29.09 -35.11 -22.53
N SER A 282 -29.68 -33.93 -22.72
CA SER A 282 -28.94 -32.66 -22.74
C SER A 282 -28.16 -32.43 -21.44
N ASP A 283 -28.71 -32.85 -20.31
CA ASP A 283 -28.18 -32.52 -19.00
C ASP A 283 -26.90 -33.32 -18.73
N LEU A 284 -26.94 -34.63 -19.00
CA LEU A 284 -25.77 -35.50 -18.89
C LEU A 284 -24.66 -35.06 -19.86
N TRP A 285 -25.02 -34.77 -21.12
CA TRP A 285 -24.06 -34.35 -22.13
C TRP A 285 -23.35 -33.05 -21.75
N LEU A 286 -24.13 -32.03 -21.32
CA LEU A 286 -23.58 -30.75 -20.88
C LEU A 286 -22.73 -30.87 -19.61
N ARG A 287 -23.13 -31.70 -18.65
CA ARG A 287 -22.35 -31.96 -17.44
C ARG A 287 -20.98 -32.53 -17.78
N ASN A 288 -20.91 -33.48 -18.72
CA ASN A 288 -19.66 -34.07 -19.17
C ASN A 288 -18.75 -33.07 -19.92
N LYS A 289 -19.34 -32.14 -20.69
CA LYS A 289 -18.57 -31.15 -21.48
C LYS A 289 -18.06 -29.96 -20.66
N TYR A 290 -18.83 -29.52 -19.66
CA TYR A 290 -18.58 -28.25 -18.95
C TYR A 290 -18.20 -28.41 -17.47
N THR A 291 -17.93 -29.63 -17.02
CA THR A 291 -17.25 -29.87 -15.75
C THR A 291 -15.74 -29.89 -15.99
N ASN A 292 -15.00 -29.02 -15.31
CA ASN A 292 -13.54 -28.96 -15.44
C ASN A 292 -12.85 -30.10 -14.66
N SER A 293 -11.52 -30.18 -14.78
CA SER A 293 -10.71 -31.20 -14.07
C SER A 293 -10.76 -31.11 -12.55
N ALA A 294 -11.16 -29.97 -11.99
CA ALA A 294 -11.39 -29.77 -10.56
C ALA A 294 -12.82 -30.19 -10.12
N GLY A 295 -13.62 -30.75 -11.03
CA GLY A 295 -15.00 -31.17 -10.74
C GLY A 295 -15.98 -30.00 -10.64
N GLN A 296 -15.61 -28.79 -11.09
CA GLN A 296 -16.48 -27.61 -11.08
C GLN A 296 -17.22 -27.50 -12.41
N MET A 297 -18.55 -27.42 -12.35
CA MET A 297 -19.36 -27.15 -13.54
C MET A 297 -19.39 -25.64 -13.83
N ILE A 298 -19.05 -25.25 -15.05
CA ILE A 298 -18.85 -23.85 -15.43
C ILE A 298 -19.99 -23.35 -16.34
N CYS A 299 -20.52 -22.18 -16.05
CA CYS A 299 -21.50 -21.51 -16.92
C CYS A 299 -20.84 -20.93 -18.17
N GLN A 300 -21.41 -21.20 -19.34
CA GLN A 300 -20.86 -20.76 -20.64
C GLN A 300 -20.87 -19.23 -20.85
N ILE A 301 -21.74 -18.49 -20.14
CA ILE A 301 -21.86 -17.03 -20.29
C ILE A 301 -21.04 -16.27 -19.24
N CYS A 302 -21.13 -16.62 -17.95
CA CYS A 302 -20.40 -15.86 -16.92
C CYS A 302 -19.01 -16.43 -16.60
N LYS A 303 -18.68 -17.64 -17.08
CA LYS A 303 -17.41 -18.35 -16.83
C LYS A 303 -17.10 -18.55 -15.35
N LYS A 304 -18.15 -18.62 -14.54
CA LYS A 304 -18.07 -18.93 -13.11
C LYS A 304 -18.61 -20.32 -12.85
N GLU A 305 -18.18 -20.90 -11.74
CA GLU A 305 -18.77 -22.11 -11.18
C GLU A 305 -20.28 -21.91 -10.95
N MET A 306 -21.06 -22.97 -11.18
CA MET A 306 -22.50 -22.97 -10.94
C MET A 306 -22.82 -22.61 -9.47
N PRO A 307 -23.87 -21.81 -9.22
CA PRO A 307 -24.03 -21.11 -7.94
C PRO A 307 -24.42 -22.02 -6.76
N PHE A 308 -25.00 -23.19 -7.01
CA PHE A 308 -25.37 -24.14 -5.96
C PHE A 308 -25.53 -25.57 -6.50
N ARG A 309 -25.66 -26.52 -5.58
CA ARG A 309 -25.91 -27.95 -5.85
C ARG A 309 -27.33 -28.34 -5.42
N LYS A 310 -27.92 -29.27 -6.17
CA LYS A 310 -29.18 -29.95 -5.88
C LYS A 310 -29.04 -30.85 -4.65
N ARG A 311 -30.14 -31.43 -4.18
CA ARG A 311 -30.17 -32.38 -3.05
C ARG A 311 -29.35 -33.66 -3.29
N ASP A 312 -29.21 -34.04 -4.55
CA ASP A 312 -28.37 -35.16 -5.02
C ASP A 312 -26.86 -34.79 -5.08
N SER A 313 -26.48 -33.61 -4.59
CA SER A 313 -25.11 -33.06 -4.64
C SER A 313 -24.58 -32.73 -6.03
N GLU A 314 -25.38 -32.87 -7.09
CA GLU A 314 -25.00 -32.42 -8.41
C GLU A 314 -25.20 -30.91 -8.57
N TYR A 315 -24.40 -30.25 -9.42
CA TYR A 315 -24.66 -28.84 -9.75
C TYR A 315 -26.03 -28.63 -10.40
N TYR A 316 -26.74 -27.60 -9.94
CA TYR A 316 -27.92 -27.08 -10.63
C TYR A 316 -27.49 -26.15 -11.76
N PHE A 317 -28.05 -26.37 -12.94
CA PHE A 317 -27.94 -25.49 -14.10
C PHE A 317 -29.20 -25.63 -14.95
N ASP A 318 -29.44 -24.66 -15.83
CA ASP A 318 -30.50 -24.76 -16.82
C ASP A 318 -29.89 -25.14 -18.18
N ALA A 319 -30.32 -26.26 -18.73
CA ALA A 319 -30.06 -26.63 -20.13
C ALA A 319 -31.00 -25.81 -21.03
N VAL A 320 -30.45 -24.82 -21.72
CA VAL A 320 -31.23 -23.89 -22.57
C VAL A 320 -30.84 -24.10 -24.02
N GLU A 321 -31.81 -24.37 -24.89
CA GLU A 321 -31.56 -24.37 -26.34
C GLU A 321 -30.99 -23.03 -26.81
N ALA A 322 -29.88 -23.07 -27.53
CA ALA A 322 -29.19 -21.92 -28.06
C ALA A 322 -30.08 -21.15 -29.05
N LEU A 323 -30.69 -21.85 -29.99
CA LEU A 323 -31.54 -21.25 -31.04
C LEU A 323 -33.02 -21.63 -30.87
N SER A 324 -33.91 -20.87 -31.53
CA SER A 324 -35.34 -21.21 -31.61
C SER A 324 -35.58 -22.42 -32.52
N ARG A 325 -36.80 -22.97 -32.50
CA ARG A 325 -37.19 -24.11 -33.36
C ARG A 325 -37.02 -23.79 -34.84
N ASP A 326 -37.26 -22.54 -35.23
CA ASP A 326 -37.22 -22.10 -36.63
C ASP A 326 -35.77 -22.05 -37.16
N HIS A 327 -34.80 -21.89 -36.25
CA HIS A 327 -33.37 -21.87 -36.56
C HIS A 327 -32.66 -23.21 -36.36
N PHE A 328 -33.20 -24.08 -35.50
CA PHE A 328 -32.66 -25.42 -35.23
C PHE A 328 -33.81 -26.42 -35.06
N THR A 329 -34.14 -27.12 -36.14
CA THR A 329 -35.33 -27.99 -36.24
C THR A 329 -35.14 -29.43 -35.74
N ARG A 330 -33.89 -29.87 -35.46
CA ARG A 330 -33.56 -31.25 -35.06
C ARG A 330 -33.38 -31.38 -33.54
N GLU A 331 -33.65 -32.57 -33.00
CA GLU A 331 -33.24 -32.94 -31.64
C GLU A 331 -31.75 -33.25 -31.63
N HIS A 332 -30.94 -32.46 -30.93
CA HIS A 332 -29.53 -32.76 -30.76
C HIS A 332 -28.98 -32.08 -29.49
N GLU A 333 -28.11 -32.76 -28.73
CA GLU A 333 -27.56 -32.24 -27.46
C GLU A 333 -26.70 -30.98 -27.67
N ALA A 334 -25.98 -30.90 -28.79
CA ALA A 334 -25.17 -29.74 -29.16
C ALA A 334 -25.96 -28.43 -29.34
N GLN A 335 -27.29 -28.48 -29.38
CA GLN A 335 -28.13 -27.29 -29.39
C GLN A 335 -28.26 -26.65 -28.01
N PHE A 336 -27.89 -27.34 -26.92
CA PHE A 336 -28.14 -26.85 -25.56
C PHE A 336 -26.93 -26.12 -24.99
N LEU A 337 -27.19 -25.13 -24.15
CA LEU A 337 -26.22 -24.37 -23.39
C LEU A 337 -26.33 -24.70 -21.90
N ALA A 338 -25.19 -24.88 -21.24
CA ALA A 338 -25.07 -25.02 -19.79
C ALA A 338 -24.99 -23.63 -19.13
N LEU A 339 -26.13 -23.12 -18.65
CA LEU A 339 -26.23 -21.79 -18.08
C LEU A 339 -26.58 -21.83 -16.59
N CYS A 340 -26.01 -20.91 -15.80
CA CYS A 340 -26.47 -20.69 -14.43
C CYS A 340 -27.87 -20.04 -14.44
N PRO A 341 -28.67 -20.16 -13.35
CA PRO A 341 -30.04 -19.66 -13.31
C PRO A 341 -30.21 -18.19 -13.74
N LEU A 342 -29.26 -17.34 -13.37
CA LEU A 342 -29.27 -15.92 -13.73
C LEU A 342 -28.99 -15.70 -15.22
N CYS A 343 -27.98 -16.38 -15.78
CA CYS A 343 -27.67 -16.29 -17.20
C CYS A 343 -28.77 -16.90 -18.06
N ALA A 344 -29.35 -18.02 -17.63
CA ALA A 344 -30.45 -18.69 -18.31
C ALA A 344 -31.70 -17.80 -18.37
N ALA A 345 -32.08 -17.16 -17.25
CA ALA A 345 -33.19 -16.22 -17.22
C ALA A 345 -32.95 -15.02 -18.15
N LYS A 346 -31.76 -14.40 -18.08
CA LYS A 346 -31.38 -13.30 -18.97
C LYS A 346 -31.39 -13.71 -20.44
N TYR A 347 -30.87 -14.90 -20.76
CA TYR A 347 -30.85 -15.41 -22.11
C TYR A 347 -32.25 -15.64 -22.65
N LYS A 348 -33.13 -16.22 -21.83
CA LYS A 348 -34.53 -16.41 -22.20
C LYS A 348 -35.23 -15.08 -22.49
N GLU A 349 -35.01 -14.09 -21.64
CA GLU A 349 -35.63 -12.76 -21.77
C GLU A 349 -35.09 -11.94 -22.96
N PHE A 350 -33.76 -11.82 -23.09
CA PHE A 350 -33.13 -10.89 -24.03
C PHE A 350 -32.72 -11.52 -25.37
N VAL A 351 -32.71 -12.85 -25.48
CA VAL A 351 -32.27 -13.55 -26.69
C VAL A 351 -33.38 -14.44 -27.26
N LYS A 352 -33.98 -15.33 -26.46
CA LYS A 352 -35.01 -16.27 -26.97
C LYS A 352 -36.29 -15.62 -27.46
N HIS A 353 -36.61 -14.42 -26.98
CA HIS A 353 -37.82 -13.70 -27.38
C HIS A 353 -37.58 -12.63 -28.44
N ASP A 354 -36.33 -12.50 -28.94
CA ASP A 354 -35.95 -11.52 -29.96
C ASP A 354 -35.42 -12.24 -31.20
N GLU A 355 -36.19 -12.16 -32.29
CA GLU A 355 -35.91 -12.88 -33.54
C GLU A 355 -34.69 -12.32 -34.28
N GLU A 356 -34.47 -11.00 -34.23
CA GLU A 356 -33.31 -10.36 -34.87
C GLU A 356 -32.02 -10.79 -34.15
N VAL A 357 -32.05 -10.84 -32.82
CA VAL A 357 -30.91 -11.32 -32.02
C VAL A 357 -30.67 -12.81 -32.26
N MET A 358 -31.73 -13.62 -32.42
CA MET A 358 -31.60 -15.04 -32.76
C MET A 358 -30.94 -15.29 -34.11
N GLU A 359 -31.34 -14.56 -35.15
CA GLU A 359 -30.73 -14.64 -36.47
C GLU A 359 -29.25 -14.19 -36.43
N SER A 360 -28.97 -13.10 -35.70
CA SER A 360 -27.60 -12.63 -35.48
C SER A 360 -26.74 -13.69 -34.77
N LEU A 361 -27.29 -14.32 -33.73
CA LEU A 361 -26.61 -15.38 -32.99
C LEU A 361 -26.32 -16.60 -33.87
N LYS A 362 -27.30 -17.05 -34.66
CA LYS A 362 -27.11 -18.15 -35.62
C LYS A 362 -25.97 -17.83 -36.59
N ASN A 363 -25.98 -16.64 -37.17
CA ASN A 363 -24.92 -16.20 -38.08
C ASN A 363 -23.55 -16.14 -37.40
N ALA A 364 -23.50 -15.69 -36.15
CA ALA A 364 -22.26 -15.67 -35.37
C ALA A 364 -21.75 -17.08 -35.05
N LEU A 365 -22.64 -18.02 -34.70
CA LEU A 365 -22.28 -19.44 -34.50
C LEU A 365 -21.66 -20.04 -35.76
N MET A 366 -22.22 -19.76 -36.95
CA MET A 366 -21.71 -20.31 -38.21
C MET A 366 -20.39 -19.69 -38.66
N ASN A 367 -20.21 -18.38 -38.48
CA ASN A 367 -19.14 -17.62 -39.13
C ASN A 367 -17.97 -17.26 -38.21
N SER A 368 -18.14 -17.33 -36.88
CA SER A 368 -17.06 -16.99 -35.96
C SER A 368 -15.86 -17.93 -36.11
N LYS A 369 -14.66 -17.35 -36.03
CA LYS A 369 -13.39 -18.10 -36.04
C LYS A 369 -13.09 -18.68 -34.66
N ASP A 370 -13.50 -17.97 -33.62
CA ASP A 370 -13.24 -18.32 -32.24
C ASP A 370 -14.43 -19.05 -31.62
N ALA A 371 -14.18 -19.92 -30.64
CA ALA A 371 -15.22 -20.62 -29.87
C ALA A 371 -15.91 -19.71 -28.84
N GLU A 372 -16.04 -18.42 -29.17
CA GLU A 372 -16.73 -17.40 -28.39
C GLU A 372 -17.63 -16.56 -29.30
N VAL A 373 -18.85 -16.29 -28.84
CA VAL A 373 -19.86 -15.50 -29.56
C VAL A 373 -20.42 -14.41 -28.67
N SER A 374 -20.34 -13.15 -29.11
CA SER A 374 -20.86 -12.00 -28.36
C SER A 374 -22.39 -11.93 -28.38
N LEU A 375 -22.97 -11.46 -27.28
CA LEU A 375 -24.39 -11.19 -27.11
C LEU A 375 -24.62 -10.06 -26.11
N GLN A 376 -25.77 -9.43 -26.23
CA GLN A 376 -26.21 -8.38 -25.31
C GLN A 376 -27.27 -8.92 -24.35
N LEU A 377 -27.01 -8.84 -23.04
CA LEU A 377 -27.92 -9.28 -21.98
C LEU A 377 -28.36 -8.06 -21.15
N GLY A 378 -29.32 -7.30 -21.68
CA GLY A 378 -29.72 -5.99 -21.17
C GLY A 378 -28.65 -4.93 -21.46
N GLU A 379 -28.15 -4.25 -20.43
CA GLU A 379 -27.07 -3.24 -20.56
C GLU A 379 -25.66 -3.84 -20.60
N LEU A 380 -25.53 -5.17 -20.50
CA LEU A 380 -24.23 -5.85 -20.41
C LEU A 380 -23.92 -6.59 -21.71
N GLU A 381 -22.81 -6.22 -22.33
CA GLU A 381 -22.18 -7.02 -23.39
C GLU A 381 -21.45 -8.21 -22.76
N MET A 382 -21.81 -9.42 -23.19
CA MET A 382 -21.23 -10.67 -22.73
C MET A 382 -20.92 -11.58 -23.93
N ASN A 383 -20.25 -12.68 -23.70
CA ASN A 383 -20.00 -13.71 -24.71
C ASN A 383 -20.47 -15.10 -24.23
N ILE A 384 -20.88 -15.98 -25.13
CA ILE A 384 -21.02 -17.42 -24.86
C ILE A 384 -19.70 -18.06 -25.25
N ARG A 385 -19.10 -18.82 -24.34
CA ARG A 385 -17.89 -19.60 -24.62
C ARG A 385 -18.25 -21.08 -24.76
N PHE A 386 -17.69 -21.71 -25.78
CA PHE A 386 -17.83 -23.12 -26.06
C PHE A 386 -16.52 -23.86 -25.79
N VAL A 387 -16.61 -25.12 -25.37
CA VAL A 387 -15.48 -26.05 -25.51
C VAL A 387 -15.36 -26.46 -26.97
N GLU A 388 -14.13 -26.74 -27.42
CA GLU A 388 -13.83 -26.95 -28.83
C GLU A 388 -14.69 -28.03 -29.50
N SER A 389 -14.93 -29.15 -28.82
CA SER A 389 -15.78 -30.21 -29.39
C SER A 389 -17.21 -29.72 -29.63
N HIS A 390 -17.81 -29.06 -28.64
CA HIS A 390 -19.19 -28.56 -28.75
C HIS A 390 -19.27 -27.48 -29.85
N TRP A 391 -18.26 -26.60 -29.93
CA TRP A 391 -18.18 -25.59 -30.98
C TRP A 391 -18.18 -26.19 -32.39
N ARG A 392 -17.40 -27.25 -32.61
CA ARG A 392 -17.37 -27.95 -33.90
C ARG A 392 -18.70 -28.65 -34.18
N ASP A 393 -19.25 -29.35 -33.19
CA ASP A 393 -20.51 -30.09 -33.32
C ASP A 393 -21.66 -29.16 -33.76
N ILE A 394 -21.88 -28.05 -33.04
CA ILE A 394 -22.98 -27.12 -33.34
C ILE A 394 -22.81 -26.47 -34.72
N ARG A 395 -21.58 -26.14 -35.14
CA ARG A 395 -21.31 -25.56 -36.45
C ARG A 395 -21.58 -26.54 -37.59
N THR A 396 -21.09 -27.77 -37.47
CA THR A 396 -21.32 -28.80 -38.47
C THR A 396 -22.81 -29.05 -38.65
N ILE A 397 -23.57 -29.11 -37.55
CA ILE A 397 -25.03 -29.30 -37.64
C ILE A 397 -25.71 -28.12 -38.34
N LEU A 398 -25.35 -26.88 -37.99
CA LEU A 398 -25.92 -25.70 -38.64
C LEU A 398 -25.58 -25.62 -40.14
N GLN A 399 -24.40 -26.07 -40.54
CA GLN A 399 -23.98 -26.12 -41.95
C GLN A 399 -24.74 -27.19 -42.76
N GLU A 400 -25.07 -28.33 -42.15
CA GLU A 400 -25.86 -29.39 -42.80
C GLU A 400 -27.36 -29.08 -42.82
N MET A 401 -27.81 -28.09 -42.04
CA MET A 401 -29.23 -27.70 -41.91
C MET A 401 -29.62 -26.45 -42.69
N GLY A 402 -28.64 -25.63 -43.10
CA GLY A 402 -28.81 -24.48 -43.99
C GLY A 402 -28.65 -24.88 -45.44
#